data_AF-A0AA86RNR4-F1
#
_entry.id   AF-A0AA86RNR4-F1
#
_cell.length_a   1.000
_cell.length_b   1.000
_cell.length_c   1.000
_cell.angle_alpha   90.00
_cell.angle_beta   90.00
_cell.angle_gamma   90.00
#
_symmetry.space_group_name_H-M   'P 1'
#
loop_
_entity.id
_entity.type
_entity.pdbx_description
1 polymer ?
#
loop_
_entity_poly.entity_id
_entity_poly.type
_entity_poly.pdbx_seq_one_letter_code
_entity_poly.pdbx_strand_id
1 'polypeptide(L)'
;MAASVVVSTSVSQFFNYGYRRPSLSSFSSSNSFAKTNLKHTSQCFSNLLRSNSKSPLYGRQFIVRTSIKESENESEKELGFVGEDSAVFELGEQKISSWVYFTAILGVVLYVLNVAWIDNSTGYGKAFIDAVSSLSDSHEVVMLILILIFAGVHSGLASFRNTGEKLIGERPFRVLFAGISLPLAVSTIVYFINHRYDGLQLWQVQDTPGLHQLLWLSNFISFFFLYPSTFNLLEVAAVDKPKLHLWETGIIRITRHPQMVGQVIWCLAHTIWIGNSVAVAASFGLIAHHLFGVWNGDRRLAIKFGEDFESVKSRTSVVPFAAILDGRQKLPKDFYKEFLRLPYLTITALTLGAYFAHPLMQAASFNLHW
;
A
#
# COMPACT_ATOMS: atom_id res chain seq x y z
N MET A 1 23.95 -40.30 -16.85
CA MET A 1 24.40 -40.72 -18.19
C MET A 1 23.19 -40.63 -19.12
N ALA A 2 23.17 -40.03 -20.31
CA ALA A 2 23.99 -39.05 -21.00
C ALA A 2 23.19 -38.74 -22.30
N ALA A 3 23.05 -37.46 -22.65
CA ALA A 3 22.68 -36.91 -23.98
C ALA A 3 21.25 -37.27 -24.51
N SER A 4 20.51 -36.41 -25.21
CA SER A 4 20.97 -35.53 -26.29
C SER A 4 20.14 -34.25 -26.41
N VAL A 5 20.89 -33.16 -26.53
CA VAL A 5 20.51 -31.84 -27.02
C VAL A 5 20.33 -31.92 -28.55
N VAL A 6 19.26 -31.34 -29.09
CA VAL A 6 19.15 -31.02 -30.52
C VAL A 6 18.97 -29.52 -30.66
N VAL A 7 20.05 -28.88 -31.12
CA VAL A 7 20.10 -27.53 -31.66
C VAL A 7 19.88 -27.66 -33.17
N SER A 8 18.95 -26.92 -33.73
CA SER A 8 18.87 -26.68 -35.18
C SER A 8 18.78 -25.19 -35.45
N THR A 9 19.77 -24.70 -36.19
CA THR A 9 19.97 -23.32 -36.64
C THR A 9 19.66 -23.17 -38.14
N SER A 10 19.23 -21.95 -38.50
CA SER A 10 19.14 -21.36 -39.86
C SER A 10 18.00 -21.92 -40.74
N VAL A 11 17.30 -21.15 -41.57
CA VAL A 11 17.79 -20.20 -42.58
C VAL A 11 16.76 -19.09 -42.83
N SER A 12 17.31 -17.90 -43.07
CA SER A 12 16.74 -16.67 -43.59
C SER A 12 15.94 -16.83 -44.89
N GLN A 13 14.76 -16.20 -44.97
CA GLN A 13 14.16 -15.81 -46.24
C GLN A 13 13.90 -14.31 -46.25
N PHE A 14 14.69 -13.63 -47.07
CA PHE A 14 14.46 -12.28 -47.55
C PHE A 14 13.29 -12.27 -48.53
N PHE A 15 12.31 -11.38 -48.33
CA PHE A 15 11.51 -10.84 -49.42
C PHE A 15 11.41 -9.31 -49.28
N ASN A 16 12.03 -8.64 -50.24
CA ASN A 16 11.89 -7.22 -50.55
C ASN A 16 10.61 -7.02 -51.37
N TYR A 17 9.72 -6.13 -50.95
CA TYR A 17 8.75 -5.35 -51.74
C TYR A 17 8.06 -4.42 -50.72
N GLY A 18 7.89 -3.12 -50.86
CA GLY A 18 8.18 -2.12 -51.87
C GLY A 18 7.67 -0.78 -51.29
N TYR A 19 8.38 0.30 -51.60
CA TYR A 19 8.10 1.68 -51.21
C TYR A 19 6.63 2.12 -51.39
N ARG A 20 6.06 2.82 -50.41
CA ARG A 20 5.12 3.94 -50.61
C ARG A 20 5.03 4.85 -49.38
N ARG A 21 5.50 6.10 -49.54
CA ARG A 21 5.19 7.26 -48.69
C ARG A 21 3.86 7.90 -49.14
N PRO A 22 3.16 8.60 -48.25
CA PRO A 22 2.68 9.96 -48.56
C PRO A 22 3.12 10.94 -47.44
N SER A 23 3.98 11.92 -47.75
CA SER A 23 3.65 13.33 -48.08
C SER A 23 3.17 14.16 -46.88
N LEU A 24 4.06 15.04 -46.42
CA LEU A 24 3.79 16.18 -45.55
C LEU A 24 2.79 17.13 -46.21
N SER A 25 1.89 17.71 -45.40
CA SER A 25 1.33 19.03 -45.65
C SER A 25 1.54 19.91 -44.41
N SER A 26 2.39 20.91 -44.60
CA SER A 26 2.59 22.09 -43.77
C SER A 26 1.40 23.03 -43.85
N PHE A 27 0.95 23.59 -42.71
CA PHE A 27 0.37 24.93 -42.69
C PHE A 27 0.83 25.70 -41.45
N SER A 28 1.17 26.96 -41.70
CA SER A 28 1.91 27.87 -40.84
C SER A 28 0.97 28.71 -39.96
N SER A 29 1.44 28.93 -38.73
CA SER A 29 1.28 30.09 -37.82
C SER A 29 0.36 31.27 -38.18
N SER A 30 -0.41 31.72 -37.19
CA SER A 30 -0.49 33.15 -36.83
C SER A 30 -0.88 33.36 -35.35
N ASN A 31 -0.11 34.23 -34.68
CA ASN A 31 -0.30 34.69 -33.31
C ASN A 31 -1.43 35.72 -33.22
N SER A 32 -2.12 35.76 -32.07
CA SER A 32 -2.78 36.97 -31.59
C SER A 32 -2.82 36.98 -30.06
N PHE A 33 -2.18 38.01 -29.49
CA PHE A 33 -2.15 38.36 -28.08
C PHE A 33 -3.49 38.98 -27.66
N ALA A 34 -4.01 38.60 -26.50
CA ALA A 34 -4.88 39.46 -25.70
C ALA A 34 -4.57 39.26 -24.21
N LYS A 35 -3.96 40.30 -23.62
CA LYS A 35 -3.76 40.48 -22.18
C LYS A 35 -5.08 40.90 -21.54
N THR A 36 -5.45 40.29 -20.43
CA THR A 36 -6.32 40.94 -19.43
C THR A 36 -5.64 40.91 -18.06
N ASN A 37 -5.33 42.10 -17.59
CA ASN A 37 -4.91 42.40 -16.22
C ASN A 37 -6.13 42.29 -15.31
N LEU A 38 -5.96 41.73 -14.11
CA LEU A 38 -6.63 42.25 -12.91
C LEU A 38 -5.79 41.95 -11.67
N LYS A 39 -5.18 43.01 -11.16
CA LYS A 39 -4.61 43.10 -9.82
C LYS A 39 -5.76 43.09 -8.80
N HIS A 40 -5.63 42.33 -7.73
CA HIS A 40 -6.16 42.81 -6.45
C HIS A 40 -5.32 42.33 -5.27
N THR A 41 -4.95 43.32 -4.48
CA THR A 41 -4.22 43.37 -3.22
C THR A 41 -4.90 42.55 -2.12
N SER A 42 -4.12 41.76 -1.36
CA SER A 42 -4.50 41.29 -0.04
C SER A 42 -3.80 42.15 1.01
N GLN A 43 -4.55 43.08 1.62
CA GLN A 43 -4.16 43.77 2.84
C GLN A 43 -4.99 43.26 4.01
N CYS A 44 -4.26 43.00 5.08
CA CYS A 44 -4.64 42.67 6.44
C CYS A 44 -5.72 43.60 7.02
N PHE A 45 -6.67 43.05 7.78
CA PHE A 45 -7.30 43.77 8.90
C PHE A 45 -7.60 42.82 10.06
N SER A 46 -6.89 43.05 11.15
CA SER A 46 -7.26 42.68 12.51
C SER A 46 -8.38 43.60 13.01
N ASN A 47 -9.34 43.08 13.77
CA ASN A 47 -9.59 43.48 15.16
C ASN A 47 -10.98 43.11 15.72
N LEU A 48 -10.93 42.64 16.97
CA LEU A 48 -11.82 42.97 18.10
C LEU A 48 -13.32 42.66 17.99
N LEU A 49 -13.75 41.65 18.76
CA LEU A 49 -14.87 41.83 19.70
C LEU A 49 -14.57 41.14 21.04
N ARG A 50 -14.68 41.94 22.09
CA ARG A 50 -14.49 41.66 23.51
C ARG A 50 -15.85 41.42 24.14
N SER A 51 -15.98 40.46 25.05
CA SER A 51 -17.08 40.47 26.04
C SER A 51 -16.59 39.91 27.38
N ASN A 52 -16.81 40.71 28.42
CA ASN A 52 -16.58 40.42 29.83
C ASN A 52 -17.81 39.70 30.43
N SER A 53 -17.62 38.73 31.33
CA SER A 53 -17.74 38.93 32.78
C SER A 53 -18.12 37.66 33.58
N LYS A 54 -17.53 37.60 34.80
CA LYS A 54 -17.96 36.96 36.05
C LYS A 54 -17.58 35.49 36.32
N SER A 55 -16.62 35.34 37.24
CA SER A 55 -16.50 34.27 38.24
C SER A 55 -17.42 34.57 39.46
N PRO A 56 -17.72 33.64 40.40
CA PRO A 56 -16.74 33.20 41.42
C PRO A 56 -16.94 31.78 42.02
N LEU A 57 -16.07 31.47 43.01
CA LEU A 57 -16.11 30.45 44.09
C LEU A 57 -15.11 29.28 43.94
N TYR A 58 -13.89 29.40 44.48
CA TYR A 58 -13.45 29.08 45.86
C TYR A 58 -13.69 27.62 46.29
N GLY A 59 -12.65 26.80 46.10
CA GLY A 59 -12.42 25.54 46.79
C GLY A 59 -10.93 25.42 47.12
N ARG A 60 -10.58 25.69 48.39
CA ARG A 60 -9.23 25.44 48.92
C ARG A 60 -9.05 23.94 49.08
N GLN A 61 -8.10 23.34 48.37
CA GLN A 61 -7.56 22.03 48.73
C GLN A 61 -6.07 22.19 49.01
N PHE A 62 -5.72 22.07 50.29
CA PHE A 62 -4.35 21.98 50.76
C PHE A 62 -3.75 20.66 50.24
N ILE A 63 -2.69 20.74 49.44
CA ILE A 63 -1.77 19.62 49.23
C ILE A 63 -0.41 20.07 49.74
N VAL A 64 -0.01 19.43 50.84
CA VAL A 64 1.31 19.55 51.47
C VAL A 64 2.34 19.01 50.49
N ARG A 65 3.19 19.89 49.96
CA ARG A 65 4.32 19.53 49.10
C ARG A 65 5.52 19.19 49.99
N THR A 66 5.71 17.91 50.25
CA THR A 66 6.93 17.41 50.89
C THR A 66 8.07 17.47 49.88
N SER A 67 9.11 18.24 50.21
CA SER A 67 10.36 18.35 49.47
C SER A 67 11.12 17.01 49.53
N ILE A 68 11.28 16.35 48.38
CA ILE A 68 12.29 15.31 48.20
C ILE A 68 12.99 15.57 46.85
N LYS A 69 14.32 15.59 46.96
CA LYS A 69 15.34 15.96 45.97
C LYS A 69 15.06 15.48 44.55
N GLU A 70 15.19 16.43 43.63
CA GLU A 70 15.37 16.21 42.19
C GLU A 70 16.56 15.26 41.95
N SER A 71 16.29 14.13 41.31
CA SER A 71 17.29 13.39 40.54
C SER A 71 17.18 13.85 39.09
N GLU A 72 18.21 14.55 38.62
CA GLU A 72 18.38 15.11 37.27
C GLU A 72 18.38 14.05 36.12
N ASN A 73 18.02 12.79 36.40
CA ASN A 73 17.98 11.69 35.44
C ASN A 73 16.57 11.20 35.09
N GLU A 74 15.51 11.75 35.69
CA GLU A 74 14.11 11.39 35.35
C GLU A 74 13.43 12.39 34.40
N SER A 75 13.98 13.59 34.23
CA SER A 75 13.38 14.66 33.43
C SER A 75 13.51 14.49 31.91
N GLU A 76 14.37 13.58 31.41
CA GLU A 76 14.44 13.24 29.98
C GLU A 76 13.47 12.11 29.56
N LYS A 77 12.82 11.44 30.53
CA LYS A 77 11.85 10.36 30.26
C LYS A 77 10.41 10.84 30.04
N GLU A 78 10.11 12.12 30.25
CA GLU A 78 8.78 12.73 30.09
C GLU A 78 8.60 13.60 28.83
N LEU A 79 9.26 13.25 27.73
CA LEU A 79 8.71 13.52 26.39
C LEU A 79 8.20 12.20 25.84
N GLY A 80 7.18 11.66 26.49
CA GLY A 80 6.62 10.34 26.19
C GLY A 80 6.24 10.25 24.73
N PHE A 81 6.94 9.39 23.98
CA PHE A 81 6.47 8.96 22.67
C PHE A 81 5.10 8.30 22.87
N VAL A 82 4.08 8.90 22.25
CA VAL A 82 2.71 8.36 22.28
C VAL A 82 2.62 7.13 21.38
N GLY A 83 3.44 7.08 20.33
CA GLY A 83 3.48 5.96 19.41
C GLY A 83 4.18 4.71 19.95
N GLU A 84 3.60 3.56 19.59
CA GLU A 84 4.09 2.22 19.83
C GLU A 84 5.32 1.88 18.96
N ASP A 85 6.01 0.82 19.36
CA ASP A 85 7.16 0.28 18.65
C ASP A 85 6.72 -0.73 17.56
N SER A 86 7.05 -0.46 16.30
CA SER A 86 6.61 -1.29 15.16
C SER A 86 7.38 -2.60 15.06
N ALA A 87 6.75 -3.66 14.55
CA ALA A 87 7.40 -4.96 14.32
C ALA A 87 8.00 -5.65 15.58
N VAL A 88 7.67 -5.20 16.79
CA VAL A 88 8.02 -5.93 18.01
C VAL A 88 7.28 -7.27 18.02
N PHE A 89 8.02 -8.34 18.26
CA PHE A 89 7.46 -9.68 18.31
C PHE A 89 8.18 -10.49 19.38
N GLU A 90 7.50 -10.72 20.49
CA GLU A 90 8.04 -11.45 21.64
C GLU A 90 7.59 -12.91 21.58
N LEU A 91 8.51 -13.81 21.19
CA LEU A 91 8.24 -15.24 21.05
C LEU A 91 7.69 -15.88 22.34
N GLY A 92 8.17 -15.43 23.50
CA GLY A 92 7.74 -15.95 24.80
C GLY A 92 6.31 -15.59 25.19
N GLU A 93 5.75 -14.51 24.63
CA GLU A 93 4.38 -14.08 24.89
C GLU A 93 3.35 -14.74 23.95
N GLN A 94 3.83 -15.46 22.92
CA GLN A 94 2.98 -16.09 21.93
C GLN A 94 2.33 -17.38 22.46
N LYS A 95 1.00 -17.48 22.30
CA LYS A 95 0.27 -18.72 22.61
C LYS A 95 0.22 -19.63 21.39
N ILE A 96 0.79 -20.83 21.51
CA ILE A 96 0.76 -21.85 20.43
C ILE A 96 -0.68 -22.11 19.95
N SER A 97 -1.65 -22.12 20.85
CA SER A 97 -3.07 -22.27 20.50
C SER A 97 -3.56 -21.20 19.53
N SER A 98 -3.14 -19.94 19.68
CA SER A 98 -3.52 -18.84 18.78
C SER A 98 -2.99 -19.07 17.36
N TRP A 99 -1.78 -19.62 17.24
CA TRP A 99 -1.19 -19.96 15.94
C TRP A 99 -1.87 -21.17 15.28
N VAL A 100 -2.30 -22.16 16.07
CA VAL A 100 -3.14 -23.25 15.55
C VAL A 100 -4.48 -22.72 15.05
N TYR A 101 -5.15 -21.85 15.82
CA TYR A 101 -6.40 -21.19 15.38
C TYR A 101 -6.18 -20.34 14.13
N PHE A 102 -5.09 -19.57 14.07
CA PHE A 102 -4.72 -18.80 12.90
C PHE A 102 -4.59 -19.69 11.66
N THR A 103 -3.83 -20.79 11.74
CA THR A 103 -3.64 -21.71 10.61
C THR A 103 -4.96 -22.34 10.18
N ALA A 104 -5.81 -22.76 11.12
CA ALA A 104 -7.12 -23.32 10.82
C ALA A 104 -8.05 -22.30 10.14
N ILE A 105 -8.15 -21.08 10.67
CA ILE A 105 -8.97 -20.00 10.10
C ILE A 105 -8.46 -19.62 8.72
N LEU A 106 -7.14 -19.46 8.55
CA LEU A 106 -6.54 -19.17 7.25
C LEU A 106 -6.88 -20.25 6.23
N GLY A 107 -6.75 -21.53 6.61
CA GLY A 107 -7.12 -22.65 5.75
C GLY A 107 -8.60 -22.62 5.33
N VAL A 108 -9.51 -22.35 6.28
CA VAL A 108 -10.95 -22.22 5.98
C VAL A 108 -11.23 -21.04 5.05
N VAL A 109 -10.64 -19.87 5.32
CA VAL A 109 -10.83 -18.67 4.49
C VAL A 109 -10.32 -18.91 3.07
N LEU A 110 -9.14 -19.51 2.91
CA LEU A 110 -8.59 -19.85 1.60
C LEU A 110 -9.44 -20.90 0.87
N TYR A 111 -9.95 -21.91 1.59
CA TYR A 111 -10.86 -22.89 1.01
C TYR A 111 -12.17 -22.27 0.54
N VAL A 112 -12.80 -21.42 1.35
CA VAL A 112 -14.04 -20.71 0.98
C VAL A 112 -13.78 -19.79 -0.20
N LEU A 113 -12.69 -19.01 -0.18
CA LEU A 113 -12.30 -18.16 -1.31
C LEU A 113 -12.11 -19.00 -2.59
N ASN A 114 -11.49 -20.18 -2.46
CA ASN A 114 -11.34 -21.09 -3.59
C ASN A 114 -12.71 -21.51 -4.14
N VAL A 115 -13.56 -22.14 -3.33
CA VAL A 115 -14.83 -22.70 -3.78
C VAL A 115 -15.82 -21.63 -4.23
N ALA A 116 -15.95 -20.53 -3.49
CA ALA A 116 -16.95 -19.51 -3.74
C ALA A 116 -16.54 -18.49 -4.82
N TRP A 117 -15.23 -18.37 -5.11
CA TRP A 117 -14.75 -17.32 -6.01
C TRP A 117 -13.78 -17.81 -7.08
N ILE A 118 -12.71 -18.52 -6.70
CA ILE A 118 -11.61 -18.83 -7.63
C ILE A 118 -11.92 -20.01 -8.55
N ASP A 119 -12.53 -21.07 -8.03
CA ASP A 119 -12.77 -22.31 -8.76
C ASP A 119 -13.67 -22.06 -9.98
N ASN A 120 -13.25 -22.54 -11.15
CA ASN A 120 -13.97 -22.29 -12.41
C ASN A 120 -15.30 -23.04 -12.51
N SER A 121 -15.54 -24.06 -11.68
CA SER A 121 -16.78 -24.84 -11.70
C SER A 121 -17.82 -24.32 -10.69
N THR A 122 -17.38 -23.86 -9.52
CA THR A 122 -18.29 -23.41 -8.44
C THR A 122 -18.23 -21.92 -8.14
N GLY A 123 -17.13 -21.25 -8.50
CA GLY A 123 -16.84 -19.88 -8.09
C GLY A 123 -17.46 -18.81 -9.00
N TYR A 124 -17.68 -17.63 -8.42
CA TYR A 124 -18.24 -16.47 -9.14
C TYR A 124 -17.18 -15.57 -9.81
N GLY A 125 -15.88 -15.83 -9.60
CA GLY A 125 -14.80 -14.98 -10.07
C GLY A 125 -14.79 -14.80 -11.59
N LYS A 126 -14.98 -15.89 -12.35
CA LYS A 126 -15.08 -15.83 -13.81
C LYS A 126 -16.26 -14.97 -14.26
N ALA A 127 -17.46 -15.21 -13.70
CA ALA A 127 -18.65 -14.44 -14.07
C ALA A 127 -18.50 -12.95 -13.74
N PHE A 128 -17.85 -12.61 -12.61
CA PHE A 128 -17.52 -11.24 -12.27
C PHE A 128 -16.57 -10.61 -13.29
N ILE A 129 -15.50 -11.31 -13.67
CA ILE A 129 -14.55 -10.81 -14.68
C ILE A 129 -15.23 -10.66 -16.04
N ASP A 130 -15.96 -11.66 -16.52
CA ASP A 130 -16.70 -11.60 -17.79
C ASP A 130 -17.66 -10.38 -17.81
N ALA A 131 -18.36 -10.12 -16.70
CA ALA A 131 -19.27 -8.98 -16.60
C ALA A 131 -18.53 -7.64 -16.69
N VAL A 132 -17.39 -7.48 -16.02
CA VAL A 132 -16.60 -6.25 -16.10
C VAL A 132 -15.93 -6.10 -17.47
N SER A 133 -15.41 -7.18 -18.03
CA SER A 133 -14.80 -7.21 -19.37
C SER A 133 -15.81 -6.90 -20.48
N SER A 134 -17.10 -7.19 -20.29
CA SER A 134 -18.15 -6.83 -21.25
C SER A 134 -18.33 -5.31 -21.44
N LEU A 135 -17.77 -4.48 -20.55
CA LEU A 135 -17.87 -3.03 -20.61
C LEU A 135 -16.89 -2.40 -21.61
N SER A 136 -15.81 -3.10 -21.99
CA SER A 136 -14.81 -2.58 -22.92
C SER A 136 -13.92 -3.68 -23.50
N ASP A 137 -13.62 -3.60 -24.79
CA ASP A 137 -12.61 -4.46 -25.44
C ASP A 137 -11.16 -4.08 -25.07
N SER A 138 -10.93 -2.95 -24.39
CA SER A 138 -9.59 -2.51 -23.96
C SER A 138 -9.25 -3.09 -22.59
N HIS A 139 -8.20 -3.91 -22.54
CA HIS A 139 -7.71 -4.46 -21.28
C HIS A 139 -7.24 -3.39 -20.30
N GLU A 140 -6.73 -2.24 -20.77
CA GLU A 140 -6.40 -1.08 -19.94
C GLU A 140 -7.63 -0.52 -19.23
N VAL A 141 -8.74 -0.35 -19.95
CA VAL A 141 -10.00 0.16 -19.40
C VAL A 141 -10.58 -0.83 -18.40
N VAL A 142 -10.64 -2.11 -18.74
CA VAL A 142 -11.11 -3.17 -17.83
C VAL A 142 -10.26 -3.22 -16.56
N MET A 143 -8.93 -3.15 -16.70
CA MET A 143 -8.00 -3.13 -15.57
C MET A 143 -8.26 -1.94 -14.64
N LEU A 144 -8.49 -0.75 -15.19
CA LEU A 144 -8.83 0.44 -14.40
C LEU A 144 -10.19 0.30 -13.71
N ILE A 145 -11.19 -0.28 -14.36
CA ILE A 145 -12.50 -0.53 -13.74
C ILE A 145 -12.37 -1.51 -12.57
N LEU A 146 -11.63 -2.62 -12.75
CA LEU A 146 -11.37 -3.58 -11.67
C LEU A 146 -10.68 -2.92 -10.47
N ILE A 147 -9.66 -2.10 -10.73
CA ILE A 147 -8.98 -1.33 -9.69
C ILE A 147 -9.93 -0.35 -9.00
N LEU A 148 -10.81 0.33 -9.74
CA LEU A 148 -11.78 1.27 -9.16
C LEU A 148 -12.82 0.55 -8.29
N ILE A 149 -13.33 -0.61 -8.73
CA ILE A 149 -14.24 -1.45 -7.93
C ILE A 149 -13.54 -1.88 -6.63
N PHE A 150 -12.34 -2.45 -6.75
CA PHE A 150 -11.55 -2.86 -5.59
C PHE A 150 -11.28 -1.68 -4.65
N ALA A 151 -10.75 -0.57 -5.18
CA ALA A 151 -10.38 0.60 -4.40
C ALA A 151 -11.59 1.24 -3.69
N GLY A 152 -12.72 1.32 -4.39
CA GLY A 152 -13.98 1.85 -3.85
C GLY A 152 -14.51 1.00 -2.70
N VAL A 153 -14.58 -0.33 -2.89
CA VAL A 153 -15.05 -1.25 -1.87
C VAL A 153 -14.07 -1.33 -0.69
N HIS A 154 -12.78 -1.54 -0.96
CA HIS A 154 -11.75 -1.68 0.05
C HIS A 154 -11.61 -0.41 0.90
N SER A 155 -11.47 0.75 0.26
CA SER A 155 -11.32 2.03 0.98
C SER A 155 -12.63 2.49 1.63
N GLY A 156 -13.76 2.19 1.00
CA GLY A 156 -15.10 2.45 1.53
C GLY A 156 -15.33 1.69 2.82
N LEU A 157 -15.17 0.36 2.80
CA LEU A 157 -15.27 -0.46 4.01
C LEU A 157 -14.25 -0.03 5.07
N ALA A 158 -13.03 0.37 4.67
CA ALA A 158 -12.05 0.87 5.63
C ALA A 158 -12.51 2.16 6.31
N SER A 159 -13.20 3.03 5.57
CA SER A 159 -13.78 4.29 6.06
C SER A 159 -14.98 4.09 6.97
N PHE A 160 -15.82 3.08 6.67
CA PHE A 160 -16.99 2.74 7.46
C PHE A 160 -16.68 1.93 8.72
N ARG A 161 -15.42 1.55 8.93
CA ARG A 161 -14.99 0.71 10.07
C ARG A 161 -15.54 1.17 11.41
N ASN A 162 -15.36 2.43 11.78
CA ASN A 162 -15.80 2.93 13.09
C ASN A 162 -17.32 2.77 13.32
N THR A 163 -18.12 2.86 12.25
CA THR A 163 -19.57 2.66 12.32
C THR A 163 -19.92 1.18 12.27
N GLY A 164 -19.31 0.42 11.36
CA GLY A 164 -19.55 -1.01 11.20
C GLY A 164 -19.18 -1.82 12.44
N GLU A 165 -18.05 -1.52 13.08
CA GLU A 165 -17.63 -2.17 14.33
C GLU A 165 -18.60 -1.90 15.49
N LYS A 166 -19.24 -0.72 15.53
CA LYS A 166 -20.29 -0.41 16.53
C LYS A 166 -21.58 -1.19 16.29
N LEU A 167 -21.88 -1.56 15.04
CA LEU A 167 -23.11 -2.24 14.67
C LEU A 167 -23.01 -3.76 14.82
N ILE A 168 -21.92 -4.36 14.34
CA ILE A 168 -21.78 -5.83 14.26
C ILE A 168 -20.57 -6.37 15.03
N GLY A 169 -19.78 -5.49 15.67
CA GLY A 169 -18.55 -5.86 16.36
C GLY A 169 -17.32 -5.92 15.44
N GLU A 170 -16.14 -5.84 16.06
CA GLU A 170 -14.85 -5.72 15.36
C GLU A 170 -14.48 -6.98 14.55
N ARG A 171 -14.69 -8.17 15.11
CA ARG A 171 -14.39 -9.44 14.44
C ARG A 171 -15.32 -9.70 13.24
N PRO A 172 -16.66 -9.65 13.36
CA PRO A 172 -17.54 -9.83 12.20
C PRO A 172 -17.30 -8.78 11.12
N PHE A 173 -17.04 -7.53 11.50
CA PHE A 173 -16.68 -6.49 10.54
C PHE A 173 -15.37 -6.81 9.80
N ARG A 174 -14.34 -7.33 10.51
CA ARG A 174 -13.09 -7.77 9.89
C ARG A 174 -13.30 -8.90 8.89
N VAL A 175 -14.13 -9.89 9.23
CA VAL A 175 -14.45 -11.01 8.35
C VAL A 175 -15.21 -10.52 7.11
N LEU A 176 -16.20 -9.65 7.26
CA LEU A 176 -16.91 -9.03 6.13
C LEU A 176 -15.96 -8.23 5.24
N PHE A 177 -15.10 -7.41 5.85
CA PHE A 177 -14.11 -6.61 5.14
C PHE A 177 -13.19 -7.49 4.27
N ALA A 178 -12.63 -8.54 4.87
CA ALA A 178 -11.73 -9.47 4.18
C ALA A 178 -12.48 -10.30 3.13
N GLY A 179 -13.67 -10.81 3.49
CA GLY A 179 -14.49 -11.66 2.62
C GLY A 179 -14.97 -10.98 1.35
N ILE A 180 -15.06 -9.65 1.33
CA ILE A 180 -15.37 -8.88 0.11
C ILE A 180 -14.09 -8.39 -0.58
N SER A 181 -13.10 -7.90 0.19
CA SER A 181 -11.88 -7.32 -0.39
C SER A 181 -10.98 -8.37 -1.05
N LEU A 182 -10.86 -9.57 -0.47
CA LEU A 182 -9.98 -10.62 -0.99
C LEU A 182 -10.42 -11.14 -2.38
N PRO A 183 -11.71 -11.48 -2.61
CA PRO A 183 -12.20 -11.80 -3.95
C PRO A 183 -11.86 -10.75 -5.00
N LEU A 184 -12.13 -9.47 -4.70
CA LEU A 184 -11.90 -8.36 -5.62
C LEU A 184 -10.39 -8.15 -5.89
N ALA A 185 -9.56 -8.29 -4.86
CA ALA A 185 -8.11 -8.21 -5.01
C ALA A 185 -7.58 -9.35 -5.90
N VAL A 186 -8.00 -10.59 -5.65
CA VAL A 186 -7.58 -11.77 -6.43
C VAL A 186 -8.04 -11.63 -7.89
N SER A 187 -9.29 -11.25 -8.14
CA SER A 187 -9.78 -10.97 -9.49
C SER A 187 -8.93 -9.93 -10.22
N THR A 188 -8.61 -8.82 -9.56
CA THR A 188 -7.76 -7.77 -10.14
C THR A 188 -6.34 -8.27 -10.45
N ILE A 189 -5.74 -9.05 -9.56
CA ILE A 189 -4.38 -9.59 -9.72
C ILE A 189 -4.33 -10.64 -10.84
N VAL A 190 -5.26 -11.59 -10.85
CA VAL A 190 -5.32 -12.66 -11.86
C VAL A 190 -5.55 -12.06 -13.24
N TYR A 191 -6.51 -11.14 -13.37
CA TYR A 191 -6.77 -10.45 -14.64
C TYR A 191 -5.51 -9.72 -15.15
N PHE A 192 -4.81 -8.99 -14.27
CA PHE A 192 -3.55 -8.35 -14.64
C PHE A 192 -2.52 -9.36 -15.13
N ILE A 193 -2.32 -10.48 -14.41
CA ILE A 193 -1.31 -11.49 -14.78
C ILE A 193 -1.63 -12.11 -16.15
N ASN A 194 -2.89 -12.42 -16.41
CA ASN A 194 -3.34 -13.03 -17.66
C ASN A 194 -3.21 -12.07 -18.85
N HIS A 195 -3.51 -10.79 -18.65
CA HIS A 195 -3.50 -9.77 -19.70
C HIS A 195 -2.24 -8.87 -19.71
N ARG A 196 -1.21 -9.23 -18.94
CA ARG A 196 -0.01 -8.40 -18.74
C ARG A 196 0.76 -8.09 -20.02
N TYR A 197 0.49 -8.77 -21.13
CA TYR A 197 1.16 -8.56 -22.43
C TYR A 197 0.21 -8.16 -23.56
N ASP A 198 -1.08 -7.94 -23.31
CA ASP A 198 -2.07 -7.68 -24.36
C ASP A 198 -2.15 -6.20 -24.80
N GLY A 199 -1.48 -5.31 -24.08
CA GLY A 199 -1.42 -3.88 -24.40
C GLY A 199 -0.42 -3.51 -25.49
N LEU A 200 -0.45 -2.25 -25.92
CA LEU A 200 0.56 -1.65 -26.78
C LEU A 200 1.93 -1.69 -26.09
N GLN A 201 2.93 -2.32 -26.71
CA GLN A 201 4.31 -2.25 -26.25
C GLN A 201 4.84 -0.81 -26.40
N LEU A 202 5.24 -0.20 -25.28
CA LEU A 202 5.72 1.18 -25.21
C LEU A 202 7.25 1.25 -25.20
N TRP A 203 7.91 0.32 -24.51
CA TRP A 203 9.37 0.18 -24.49
C TRP A 203 9.79 -1.25 -24.21
N GLN A 204 11.00 -1.62 -24.62
CA GLN A 204 11.57 -2.95 -24.38
C GLN A 204 13.02 -2.76 -23.93
N VAL A 205 13.29 -3.05 -22.66
CA VAL A 205 14.55 -2.69 -21.98
C VAL A 205 15.21 -3.87 -21.28
N GLN A 206 14.66 -5.08 -21.41
CA GLN A 206 15.07 -6.28 -20.68
C GLN A 206 16.52 -6.69 -20.97
N ASP A 207 17.05 -6.34 -22.15
CA ASP A 207 18.45 -6.59 -22.54
C ASP A 207 19.45 -5.58 -21.94
N THR A 208 18.96 -4.56 -21.22
CA THR A 208 19.82 -3.54 -20.60
C THR A 208 20.64 -4.17 -19.45
N PRO A 209 21.98 -4.12 -19.50
CA PRO A 209 22.82 -4.69 -18.45
C PRO A 209 22.51 -4.08 -17.08
N GLY A 210 22.35 -4.91 -16.06
CA GLY A 210 22.09 -4.47 -14.69
C GLY A 210 20.62 -4.10 -14.39
N LEU A 211 19.75 -3.97 -15.41
CA LEU A 211 18.38 -3.53 -15.19
C LEU A 211 17.59 -4.56 -14.37
N HIS A 212 17.72 -5.84 -14.69
CA HIS A 212 17.05 -6.89 -13.93
C HIS A 212 17.41 -6.82 -12.43
N GLN A 213 18.70 -6.67 -12.11
CA GLN A 213 19.19 -6.58 -10.73
C GLN A 213 18.64 -5.33 -10.02
N LEU A 214 18.60 -4.19 -10.72
CA LEU A 214 18.04 -2.95 -10.18
C LEU A 214 16.54 -3.09 -9.86
N LEU A 215 15.75 -3.65 -10.78
CA LEU A 215 14.31 -3.81 -10.58
C LEU A 215 13.98 -4.89 -9.55
N TRP A 216 14.78 -5.96 -9.52
CA TRP A 216 14.70 -6.98 -8.49
C TRP A 216 14.97 -6.38 -7.10
N LEU A 217 16.06 -5.62 -6.94
CA LEU A 217 16.39 -4.96 -5.68
C LEU A 217 15.31 -3.94 -5.28
N SER A 218 14.78 -3.19 -6.26
CA SER A 218 13.68 -2.24 -6.04
C SER A 218 12.43 -2.94 -5.50
N ASN A 219 12.04 -4.08 -6.10
CA ASN A 219 10.94 -4.90 -5.61
C ASN A 219 11.23 -5.53 -4.25
N PHE A 220 12.47 -5.97 -4.01
CA PHE A 220 12.87 -6.49 -2.71
C PHE A 220 12.70 -5.42 -1.61
N ILE A 221 13.18 -4.20 -1.85
CA ILE A 221 13.00 -3.05 -0.95
C ILE A 221 11.51 -2.72 -0.79
N SER A 222 10.72 -2.74 -1.87
CA SER A 222 9.31 -2.38 -1.81
C SER A 222 8.50 -3.28 -0.87
N PHE A 223 8.86 -4.57 -0.77
CA PHE A 223 8.19 -5.51 0.14
C PHE A 223 8.42 -5.13 1.62
N PHE A 224 9.60 -4.62 1.99
CA PHE A 224 9.84 -4.11 3.36
C PHE A 224 8.92 -2.94 3.72
N PHE A 225 8.48 -2.16 2.71
CA PHE A 225 7.54 -1.06 2.86
C PHE A 225 6.06 -1.51 2.82
N LEU A 226 5.72 -2.59 2.10
CA LEU A 226 4.34 -3.07 1.97
C LEU A 226 3.82 -3.78 3.23
N TYR A 227 4.63 -4.65 3.81
CA TYR A 227 4.21 -5.58 4.88
C TYR A 227 4.18 -5.06 6.34
N PRO A 228 4.52 -3.80 6.68
CA PRO A 228 4.24 -3.26 8.02
C PRO A 228 2.75 -3.33 8.41
N SER A 229 1.86 -3.36 7.41
CA SER A 229 0.42 -3.62 7.58
C SER A 229 0.09 -5.01 8.16
N THR A 230 1.07 -5.91 8.26
CA THR A 230 0.90 -7.30 8.69
C THR A 230 1.71 -7.68 9.93
N PHE A 231 2.37 -6.73 10.61
CA PHE A 231 3.19 -7.04 11.79
C PHE A 231 2.43 -7.78 12.90
N ASN A 232 1.13 -7.54 13.04
CA ASN A 232 0.25 -8.23 13.99
C ASN A 232 -0.67 -9.22 13.26
N LEU A 233 -0.11 -10.31 12.71
CA LEU A 233 -0.85 -11.29 11.89
C LEU A 233 -2.09 -11.86 12.56
N LEU A 234 -2.04 -12.12 13.88
CA LEU A 234 -3.19 -12.67 14.62
C LEU A 234 -4.36 -11.68 14.67
N GLU A 235 -4.09 -10.37 14.71
CA GLU A 235 -5.12 -9.33 14.62
C GLU A 235 -5.69 -9.19 13.21
N VAL A 236 -4.82 -9.33 12.19
CA VAL A 236 -5.23 -9.30 10.77
C VAL A 236 -6.18 -10.45 10.47
N ALA A 237 -5.90 -11.65 10.99
CA ALA A 237 -6.74 -12.83 10.85
C ALA A 237 -7.94 -12.88 11.82
N ALA A 238 -8.16 -11.83 12.62
CA ALA A 238 -9.21 -11.75 13.64
C ALA A 238 -9.16 -12.83 14.74
N VAL A 239 -8.03 -13.54 14.88
CA VAL A 239 -7.76 -14.44 16.01
C VAL A 239 -7.70 -13.60 17.27
N ASP A 240 -6.79 -12.63 17.27
CA ASP A 240 -6.76 -11.58 18.27
C ASP A 240 -7.72 -10.46 17.89
N LYS A 241 -8.12 -9.69 18.90
CA LYS A 241 -9.03 -8.56 18.70
C LYS A 241 -8.37 -7.54 17.77
N PRO A 242 -8.94 -7.24 16.58
CA PRO A 242 -8.29 -6.34 15.63
C PRO A 242 -8.15 -4.93 16.20
N LYS A 243 -6.96 -4.33 16.15
CA LYS A 243 -6.74 -2.95 16.59
C LYS A 243 -6.16 -2.08 15.49
N LEU A 244 -6.22 -0.78 15.72
CA LEU A 244 -5.40 0.18 15.02
C LEU A 244 -4.22 0.50 15.93
N HIS A 245 -3.02 0.55 15.35
CA HIS A 245 -1.81 0.92 16.06
C HIS A 245 -1.35 2.29 15.60
N LEU A 246 -0.75 3.03 16.52
CA LEU A 246 -0.11 4.30 16.27
C LEU A 246 1.39 4.09 16.43
N TRP A 247 2.10 3.76 15.36
CA TRP A 247 3.53 3.46 15.42
C TRP A 247 4.38 4.71 15.18
N GLU A 248 5.58 4.75 15.78
CA GLU A 248 6.56 5.83 15.57
C GLU A 248 7.99 5.36 15.30
N THR A 249 8.24 4.04 15.36
CA THR A 249 9.58 3.45 15.21
C THR A 249 9.69 2.58 13.95
N GLY A 250 10.90 2.08 13.66
CA GLY A 250 11.17 1.20 12.52
C GLY A 250 10.96 1.92 11.19
N ILE A 251 10.34 1.23 10.23
CA ILE A 251 9.98 1.77 8.92
C ILE A 251 9.13 3.05 9.01
N ILE A 252 8.41 3.26 10.12
CA ILE A 252 7.58 4.43 10.35
C ILE A 252 8.40 5.70 10.60
N ARG A 253 9.64 5.55 11.11
CA ARG A 253 10.61 6.66 11.15
C ARG A 253 10.95 7.17 9.76
N ILE A 254 11.00 6.26 8.78
CA ILE A 254 11.29 6.58 7.38
C ILE A 254 10.07 7.25 6.75
N THR A 255 8.88 6.67 6.89
CA THR A 255 7.62 7.25 6.40
C THR A 255 6.43 6.73 7.21
N ARG A 256 5.45 7.59 7.49
CA ARG A 256 4.19 7.21 8.13
C ARG A 256 3.29 6.36 7.23
N HIS A 257 3.53 6.37 5.91
CA HIS A 257 2.74 5.61 4.92
C HIS A 257 3.63 4.65 4.13
N PRO A 258 4.23 3.65 4.80
CA PRO A 258 5.18 2.77 4.15
C PRO A 258 4.51 1.96 3.02
N GLN A 259 3.28 1.50 3.21
CA GLN A 259 2.56 0.72 2.19
C GLN A 259 2.39 1.51 0.88
N MET A 260 2.11 2.81 0.95
CA MET A 260 2.03 3.66 -0.25
C MET A 260 3.38 3.72 -0.96
N VAL A 261 4.46 3.95 -0.24
CA VAL A 261 5.81 4.04 -0.81
C VAL A 261 6.24 2.71 -1.43
N GLY A 262 6.00 1.60 -0.74
CA GLY A 262 6.25 0.25 -1.25
C GLY A 262 5.46 -0.01 -2.53
N GLN A 263 4.17 0.30 -2.55
CA GLN A 263 3.36 0.10 -3.74
C GLN A 263 3.85 0.94 -4.93
N VAL A 264 4.24 2.20 -4.70
CA VAL A 264 4.79 3.06 -5.76
C VAL A 264 6.06 2.45 -6.34
N ILE A 265 7.01 2.03 -5.50
CA ILE A 265 8.26 1.40 -5.97
C ILE A 265 7.95 0.11 -6.76
N TRP A 266 7.05 -0.73 -6.24
CA TRP A 266 6.65 -1.98 -6.88
C TRP A 266 6.01 -1.76 -8.25
N CYS A 267 5.06 -0.83 -8.34
CA CYS A 267 4.38 -0.46 -9.59
C CYS A 267 5.36 0.10 -10.61
N LEU A 268 6.28 0.98 -10.20
CA LEU A 268 7.31 1.52 -11.09
C LEU A 268 8.23 0.43 -11.62
N ALA A 269 8.69 -0.48 -10.74
CA ALA A 269 9.58 -1.56 -11.15
C ALA A 269 8.91 -2.51 -12.16
N HIS A 270 7.65 -2.91 -11.92
CA HIS A 270 6.89 -3.76 -12.84
C HIS A 270 6.55 -3.05 -14.15
N THR A 271 6.21 -1.76 -14.10
CA THR A 271 5.96 -0.95 -15.29
C THR A 271 7.21 -0.90 -16.17
N ILE A 272 8.37 -0.59 -15.60
CA ILE A 272 9.64 -0.54 -16.35
C ILE A 272 9.95 -1.91 -16.97
N TRP A 273 9.75 -3.00 -16.23
CA TRP A 273 10.07 -4.35 -16.72
C TRP A 273 9.13 -4.84 -17.83
N ILE A 274 7.82 -4.56 -17.74
CA ILE A 274 6.82 -5.05 -18.70
C ILE A 274 6.73 -4.13 -19.92
N GLY A 275 6.70 -2.81 -19.68
CA GLY A 275 6.82 -1.79 -20.71
C GLY A 275 5.68 -1.68 -21.71
N ASN A 276 4.44 -1.97 -21.30
CA ASN A 276 3.25 -1.80 -22.13
C ASN A 276 2.12 -0.99 -21.46
N SER A 277 1.09 -0.67 -22.22
CA SER A 277 -0.04 0.15 -21.78
C SER A 277 -0.87 -0.47 -20.65
N VAL A 278 -1.05 -1.80 -20.62
CA VAL A 278 -1.78 -2.49 -19.52
C VAL A 278 -1.02 -2.35 -18.20
N ALA A 279 0.30 -2.53 -18.19
CA ALA A 279 1.13 -2.33 -17.00
C ALA A 279 1.13 -0.88 -16.53
N VAL A 280 1.13 0.08 -17.45
CA VAL A 280 0.98 1.51 -17.13
C VAL A 280 -0.39 1.80 -16.52
N ALA A 281 -1.48 1.29 -17.10
CA ALA A 281 -2.83 1.48 -16.60
C ALA A 281 -3.00 0.88 -15.19
N ALA A 282 -2.55 -0.36 -15.00
CA ALA A 282 -2.56 -1.02 -13.70
C ALA A 282 -1.78 -0.23 -12.65
N SER A 283 -0.57 0.20 -12.98
CA SER A 283 0.29 0.96 -12.07
C SER A 283 -0.26 2.33 -11.75
N PHE A 284 -0.80 3.05 -12.74
CA PHE A 284 -1.47 4.32 -12.53
C PHE A 284 -2.65 4.18 -11.56
N GLY A 285 -3.53 3.21 -11.80
CA GLY A 285 -4.69 2.95 -10.92
C GLY A 285 -4.27 2.59 -9.50
N LEU A 286 -3.30 1.69 -9.33
CA LEU A 286 -2.81 1.27 -8.02
C LEU A 286 -2.10 2.40 -7.25
N ILE A 287 -1.27 3.20 -7.94
CA ILE A 287 -0.60 4.36 -7.35
C ILE A 287 -1.65 5.39 -6.91
N ALA A 288 -2.62 5.71 -7.76
CA ALA A 288 -3.70 6.64 -7.43
C ALA A 288 -4.49 6.16 -6.19
N HIS A 289 -4.83 4.87 -6.13
CA HIS A 289 -5.46 4.27 -4.96
C HIS A 289 -4.63 4.41 -3.68
N HIS A 290 -3.30 4.19 -3.76
CA HIS A 290 -2.44 4.28 -2.59
C HIS A 290 -2.16 5.71 -2.15
N LEU A 291 -2.10 6.67 -3.08
CA LEU A 291 -2.06 8.10 -2.77
C LEU A 291 -3.35 8.55 -2.08
N PHE A 292 -4.52 8.09 -2.55
CA PHE A 292 -5.79 8.29 -1.83
C PHE A 292 -5.75 7.63 -0.43
N GLY A 293 -5.15 6.45 -0.35
CA GLY A 293 -4.92 5.70 0.89
C GLY A 293 -4.16 6.49 1.96
N VAL A 294 -3.24 7.38 1.56
CA VAL A 294 -2.52 8.27 2.49
C VAL A 294 -3.49 9.18 3.24
N TRP A 295 -4.31 9.93 2.49
CA TRP A 295 -5.31 10.81 3.08
C TRP A 295 -6.34 10.03 3.90
N ASN A 296 -6.86 8.92 3.34
CA ASN A 296 -7.86 8.10 4.01
C ASN A 296 -7.30 7.46 5.29
N GLY A 297 -6.04 7.06 5.30
CA GLY A 297 -5.32 6.53 6.45
C GLY A 297 -5.18 7.56 7.56
N ASP A 298 -4.61 8.73 7.24
CA ASP A 298 -4.44 9.83 8.19
C ASP A 298 -5.79 10.29 8.76
N ARG A 299 -6.83 10.41 7.92
CA ARG A 299 -8.19 10.76 8.36
C ARG A 299 -8.72 9.76 9.40
N ARG A 300 -8.56 8.46 9.16
CA ARG A 300 -9.04 7.42 10.08
C ARG A 300 -8.27 7.41 11.39
N LEU A 301 -6.96 7.62 11.35
CA LEU A 301 -6.13 7.72 12.55
C LEU A 301 -6.50 8.98 13.36
N ALA A 302 -6.69 10.13 12.72
CA ALA A 302 -7.15 11.35 13.38
C ALA A 302 -8.50 11.16 14.07
N ILE A 303 -9.47 10.52 13.41
CA ILE A 303 -10.78 10.22 14.02
C ILE A 303 -10.66 9.27 15.22
N LYS A 304 -9.74 8.31 15.17
CA LYS A 304 -9.60 7.28 16.21
C LYS A 304 -8.81 7.77 17.43
N PHE A 305 -7.73 8.51 17.20
CA PHE A 305 -6.72 8.84 18.21
C PHE A 305 -6.63 10.34 18.53
N GLY A 306 -7.26 11.23 17.75
CA GLY A 306 -7.30 12.66 18.05
C GLY A 306 -5.91 13.29 18.18
N GLU A 307 -5.65 13.92 19.32
CA GLU A 307 -4.40 14.64 19.62
C GLU A 307 -3.16 13.73 19.60
N ASP A 308 -3.31 12.48 19.99
CA ASP A 308 -2.23 11.48 19.97
C ASP A 308 -1.70 11.29 18.53
N PHE A 309 -2.63 11.22 17.56
CA PHE A 309 -2.24 11.11 16.15
C PHE A 309 -1.61 12.40 15.63
N GLU A 310 -2.11 13.58 16.00
CA GLU A 310 -1.49 14.84 15.57
C GLU A 310 -0.07 15.00 16.14
N SER A 311 0.16 14.52 17.37
CA SER A 311 1.49 14.43 17.99
C SER A 311 2.44 13.56 17.14
N VAL A 312 2.03 12.33 16.80
CA VAL A 312 2.80 11.41 15.93
C VAL A 312 3.03 11.99 14.53
N LYS A 313 1.98 12.59 13.96
CA LYS A 313 2.01 13.19 12.62
C LYS A 313 2.98 14.36 12.54
N SER A 314 3.11 15.15 13.60
CA SER A 314 4.10 16.24 13.69
C SER A 314 5.55 15.74 13.66
N ARG A 315 5.81 14.52 14.16
CA ARG A 315 7.14 13.90 14.21
C ARG A 315 7.46 13.00 13.01
N THR A 316 6.49 12.69 12.17
CA THR A 316 6.66 11.77 11.03
C THR A 316 6.37 12.45 9.69
N SER A 317 6.60 11.78 8.57
CA SER A 317 6.39 12.32 7.22
C SER A 317 5.77 11.29 6.29
N VAL A 318 5.00 11.74 5.30
CA VAL A 318 4.57 10.90 4.17
C VAL A 318 5.75 10.65 3.22
N VAL A 319 6.54 11.68 2.94
CA VAL A 319 7.74 11.59 2.10
C VAL A 319 8.84 10.86 2.87
N PRO A 320 9.41 9.77 2.33
CA PRO A 320 10.50 9.02 2.96
C PRO A 320 11.65 9.93 3.41
N PHE A 321 12.16 9.68 4.62
CA PHE A 321 13.29 10.36 5.27
C PHE A 321 13.10 11.85 5.58
N ALA A 322 12.08 12.53 5.05
CA ALA A 322 11.93 13.97 5.23
C ALA A 322 11.86 14.39 6.71
N ALA A 323 11.11 13.65 7.56
CA ALA A 323 11.05 13.97 8.99
C ALA A 323 12.41 13.78 9.71
N ILE A 324 13.26 12.87 9.22
CA ILE A 324 14.60 12.64 9.76
C ILE A 324 15.52 13.79 9.35
N LEU A 325 15.47 14.18 8.08
CA LEU A 325 16.26 15.31 7.55
C LEU A 325 15.85 16.64 8.18
N ASP A 326 14.56 16.83 8.48
CA ASP A 326 14.02 17.99 9.20
C ASP A 326 14.41 17.99 10.69
N GLY A 327 14.94 16.90 11.23
CA GLY A 327 15.23 16.72 12.66
C GLY A 327 14.01 16.48 13.56
N ARG A 328 12.80 16.38 12.99
CA ARG A 328 11.54 16.07 13.72
C ARG A 328 11.50 14.61 14.19
N GLN A 329 12.13 13.72 13.42
CA GLN A 329 12.34 12.31 13.76
C GLN A 329 13.83 12.05 13.99
N LYS A 330 14.18 11.40 15.10
CA LYS A 330 15.59 11.07 15.41
C LYS A 330 15.84 9.59 15.18
N LEU A 331 17.00 9.27 14.61
CA LEU A 331 17.48 7.89 14.50
C LEU A 331 18.32 7.57 15.75
N PRO A 332 17.91 6.62 16.61
CA PRO A 332 18.75 6.16 17.71
C PRO A 332 20.02 5.48 17.18
N LYS A 333 21.10 5.43 17.98
CA LYS A 333 22.36 4.81 17.56
C LYS A 333 22.21 3.34 17.16
N ASP A 334 21.24 2.64 17.74
CA ASP A 334 20.93 1.25 17.49
C ASP A 334 19.64 1.04 16.70
N PHE A 335 19.23 2.03 15.88
CA PHE A 335 18.03 1.94 15.03
C PHE A 335 18.01 0.69 14.13
N TYR A 336 19.17 0.16 13.72
CA TYR A 336 19.26 -1.04 12.90
C TYR A 336 18.61 -2.25 13.57
N LYS A 337 18.55 -2.30 14.90
CA LYS A 337 17.86 -3.37 15.65
C LYS A 337 16.36 -3.40 15.38
N GLU A 338 15.75 -2.25 15.04
CA GLU A 338 14.33 -2.17 14.67
C GLU A 338 14.04 -3.00 13.40
N PHE A 339 15.04 -3.21 12.53
CA PHE A 339 14.94 -3.98 11.29
C PHE A 339 15.46 -5.43 11.40
N LEU A 340 16.06 -5.81 12.53
CA LEU A 340 16.52 -7.17 12.80
C LEU A 340 15.47 -8.01 13.58
N ARG A 341 14.22 -7.56 13.61
CA ARG A 341 13.11 -8.23 14.30
C ARG A 341 12.51 -9.36 13.46
N LEU A 342 11.91 -10.35 14.13
CA LEU A 342 11.34 -11.54 13.48
C LEU A 342 10.36 -11.22 12.33
N PRO A 343 9.49 -10.20 12.40
CA PRO A 343 8.62 -9.86 11.28
C PRO A 343 9.40 -9.47 10.02
N TYR A 344 10.53 -8.76 10.12
CA TYR A 344 11.36 -8.43 8.96
C TYR A 344 12.13 -9.63 8.40
N LEU A 345 12.57 -10.55 9.26
CA LEU A 345 13.13 -11.84 8.81
C LEU A 345 12.08 -12.66 8.05
N THR A 346 10.84 -12.65 8.54
CA THR A 346 9.69 -13.31 7.89
C THR A 346 9.37 -12.65 6.55
N ILE A 347 9.32 -11.32 6.49
CA ILE A 347 9.14 -10.57 5.24
C ILE A 347 10.25 -10.90 4.24
N THR A 348 11.50 -11.00 4.69
CA THR A 348 12.62 -11.42 3.83
C THR A 348 12.37 -12.80 3.22
N ALA A 349 12.03 -13.78 4.04
CA ALA A 349 11.73 -15.14 3.59
C ALA A 349 10.53 -15.17 2.62
N LEU A 350 9.44 -14.45 2.93
CA LEU A 350 8.25 -14.34 2.08
C LEU A 350 8.56 -13.65 0.74
N THR A 351 9.41 -12.62 0.74
CA THR A 351 9.81 -11.90 -0.47
C THR A 351 10.61 -12.81 -1.41
N LEU A 352 11.57 -13.56 -0.85
CA LEU A 352 12.32 -14.56 -1.62
C LEU A 352 11.41 -15.69 -2.11
N GLY A 353 10.51 -16.17 -1.25
CA GLY A 353 9.52 -17.18 -1.61
C GLY A 353 8.61 -16.73 -2.75
N ALA A 354 8.10 -15.49 -2.70
CA ALA A 354 7.29 -14.91 -3.76
C ALA A 354 8.07 -14.77 -5.08
N TYR A 355 9.35 -14.39 -5.02
CA TYR A 355 10.21 -14.34 -6.20
C TYR A 355 10.36 -15.73 -6.86
N PHE A 356 10.66 -16.78 -6.09
CA PHE A 356 10.77 -18.14 -6.63
C PHE A 356 9.44 -18.74 -7.05
N ALA A 357 8.34 -18.36 -6.40
CA ALA A 357 6.98 -18.81 -6.73
C ALA A 357 6.35 -18.02 -7.90
N HIS A 358 7.00 -16.95 -8.39
CA HIS A 358 6.43 -16.11 -9.43
C HIS A 358 6.01 -16.88 -10.70
N PRO A 359 6.77 -17.87 -11.22
CA PRO A 359 6.31 -18.72 -12.32
C PRO A 359 5.07 -19.57 -11.98
N LEU A 360 4.94 -20.03 -10.73
CA LEU A 360 3.78 -20.79 -10.27
C LEU A 360 2.53 -19.91 -10.22
N MET A 361 2.67 -18.66 -9.79
CA MET A 361 1.57 -17.69 -9.80
C MET A 361 1.06 -17.43 -11.22
N GLN A 362 1.96 -17.31 -12.20
CA GLN A 362 1.60 -17.17 -13.61
C GLN A 362 0.87 -18.40 -14.13
N ALA A 363 1.37 -19.61 -13.84
CA ALA A 363 0.74 -20.85 -14.27
C ALA A 363 -0.64 -21.05 -13.62
N ALA A 364 -0.78 -20.76 -12.32
CA ALA A 364 -2.06 -20.87 -11.62
C ALA A 364 -3.10 -19.89 -12.19
N SER A 365 -2.71 -18.64 -12.43
CA SER A 365 -3.55 -17.61 -13.04
C SER A 365 -4.05 -18.01 -14.43
N PHE A 366 -3.17 -18.59 -15.25
CA PHE A 366 -3.50 -19.03 -16.60
C PHE A 366 -4.61 -20.08 -16.63
N ASN A 367 -4.63 -21.01 -15.66
CA ASN A 367 -5.66 -22.06 -15.56
C ASN A 367 -7.06 -21.51 -15.21
N LEU A 368 -7.15 -20.27 -14.73
CA LEU A 368 -8.43 -19.65 -14.41
C LEU A 368 -9.14 -19.12 -15.66
N HIS A 369 -8.43 -18.81 -16.74
CA HIS A 369 -9.01 -18.22 -17.97
C HIS A 369 -9.85 -16.97 -17.70
N TRP A 370 -9.42 -16.17 -16.72
CA TRP A 370 -9.98 -14.87 -16.40
C TRP A 370 -9.33 -13.77 -17.22
#